data_AF-A0A6I9Q532-F1
#
_entry.id   AF-A0A6I9Q532-F1
#
_cell.length_a   1.000
_cell.length_b   1.000
_cell.length_c   1.000
_cell.angle_alpha   90.00
_cell.angle_beta   90.00
_cell.angle_gamma   90.00
#
_symmetry.space_group_name_H-M   'P 1'
#
loop_
_entity.id
_entity.type
_entity.pdbx_description
1 polymer ?
#
loop_
_entity_poly.entity_id
_entity_poly.type
_entity_poly.pdbx_seq_one_letter_code
_entity_poly.pdbx_strand_id
1 'polypeptide(L)'
;MMQMHPYILNINEDTQLSGVVKLFIQEGEWDIGLCDSAPRYISIKGLGIQERHAVFRNEQRRVTLTPLAGSKVIVNGNSVSQATELQHLDRLILGSNCTYLFIGFPSERGGDDWSRYDYDYFQSELAAAEGIHLGESSAGSSQTDPSLLAVFYDFIKLMPMVAEANQMSQELNKDVEFKLEIKNLALSDSKGHDLKKEIVIRVTAVGRKQVWMWSKTKFVNRKFLMEDAYQLHQAEKSRDNIAEGLSTAVLPRDKDPFWDPVEPLLLGSAHLWLQSLAFRIPLEEQLEVLGSEGTEEAILQAQLVPCTSTGLAQGEDDILIDPSELLGRRLDFQLVLEQCCGLRWIREARDRGVQIGFRLFDCSHPLYSPAVWHNVNPLLDHRVHFASLHTSQRLLDYLQSSAVVLELWGLQEGCTDLVSSLEGVRMTAEGIFIIEEAGPANPAPVDSAEISCSVRALQQDMEELKSVNSSLRKENHILREQLNAARNGGEGVRGRSVRPSCDAEFGRSLKVFYHSMTSVRGQLQRLRRHRPSEDSDLLGFRLFVDEQSHLLRDFSEQLEQSVSTLKQDVAAIVRRKRERSGIWS
;
A
#
# COMPACT_ATOMS: atom_id res chain seq x y z
N MET A 1 -57.69 -19.03 -8.29
CA MET A 1 -56.89 -17.88 -7.81
C MET A 1 -55.48 -18.38 -7.57
N MET A 2 -54.48 -17.94 -8.34
CA MET A 2 -53.09 -18.29 -8.03
C MET A 2 -52.64 -17.45 -6.82
N GLN A 3 -52.70 -18.02 -5.61
CA GLN A 3 -52.00 -17.45 -4.46
C GLN A 3 -50.49 -17.62 -4.73
N MET A 4 -49.88 -16.63 -5.37
CA MET A 4 -48.43 -16.60 -5.52
C MET A 4 -47.85 -15.94 -4.27
N HIS A 5 -47.42 -16.77 -3.33
CA HIS A 5 -46.71 -16.34 -2.13
C HIS A 5 -45.36 -15.68 -2.49
N PRO A 6 -44.81 -14.81 -1.62
CA PRO A 6 -43.41 -14.41 -1.72
C PRO A 6 -42.52 -15.64 -1.57
N TYR A 7 -41.32 -15.58 -2.14
CA TYR A 7 -40.36 -16.69 -2.09
C TYR A 7 -38.93 -16.18 -2.19
N ILE A 8 -37.98 -16.99 -1.76
CA ILE A 8 -36.56 -16.76 -2.02
C ILE A 8 -36.08 -17.67 -3.15
N LEU A 9 -35.24 -17.12 -4.02
CA LEU A 9 -34.67 -17.77 -5.20
C LEU A 9 -33.18 -17.98 -4.96
N ASN A 10 -32.64 -19.20 -5.12
CA ASN A 10 -31.21 -19.38 -4.95
C ASN A 10 -30.41 -18.68 -6.05
N ILE A 11 -29.31 -18.04 -5.68
CA ILE A 11 -28.29 -17.56 -6.60
C ILE A 11 -27.05 -18.43 -6.36
N ASN A 12 -26.30 -18.78 -7.40
CA ASN A 12 -25.16 -19.69 -7.29
C ASN A 12 -24.03 -19.21 -8.20
N GLU A 13 -22.79 -19.50 -7.80
CA GLU A 13 -21.59 -19.24 -8.59
C GLU A 13 -21.71 -19.89 -9.99
N ASP A 14 -22.25 -21.11 -10.07
CA ASP A 14 -22.67 -21.68 -11.35
C ASP A 14 -24.02 -21.08 -11.77
N THR A 15 -23.97 -20.24 -12.80
CA THR A 15 -25.15 -19.59 -13.39
C THR A 15 -26.23 -20.59 -13.83
N GLN A 16 -25.88 -21.84 -14.16
CA GLN A 16 -26.85 -22.88 -14.54
C GLN A 16 -27.64 -23.43 -13.35
N LEU A 17 -27.10 -23.30 -12.13
CA LEU A 17 -27.77 -23.72 -10.89
C LEU A 17 -28.58 -22.58 -10.25
N SER A 18 -28.37 -21.34 -10.70
CA SER A 18 -29.12 -20.18 -10.23
C SER A 18 -30.60 -20.26 -10.62
N GLY A 19 -31.47 -20.00 -9.65
CA GLY A 19 -32.92 -19.97 -9.83
C GLY A 19 -33.64 -21.30 -9.95
N VAL A 20 -32.91 -22.42 -9.77
CA VAL A 20 -33.47 -23.78 -9.78
C VAL A 20 -34.31 -24.05 -8.53
N VAL A 21 -33.92 -23.50 -7.38
CA VAL A 21 -34.59 -23.68 -6.09
C VAL A 21 -35.40 -22.43 -5.74
N LYS A 22 -36.70 -22.63 -5.47
CA LYS A 22 -37.63 -21.58 -5.02
C LYS A 22 -38.28 -22.02 -3.71
N LEU A 23 -38.09 -21.24 -2.66
CA LEU A 23 -38.58 -21.55 -1.31
C LEU A 23 -39.68 -20.55 -0.95
N PHE A 24 -40.93 -21.01 -0.95
CA PHE A 24 -42.11 -20.16 -0.73
C PHE A 24 -42.34 -19.87 0.75
N ILE A 25 -42.68 -18.61 1.04
CA ILE A 25 -42.96 -18.12 2.39
C ILE A 25 -44.45 -17.84 2.49
N GLN A 26 -45.20 -18.82 2.97
CA GLN A 26 -46.65 -18.67 3.18
C GLN A 26 -46.94 -17.80 4.41
N GLU A 27 -48.21 -17.42 4.61
CA GLU A 27 -48.63 -16.63 5.76
C GLU A 27 -48.32 -17.35 7.10
N GLY A 28 -47.78 -16.61 8.06
CA GLY A 28 -47.30 -17.11 9.35
C GLY A 28 -45.78 -17.04 9.51
N GLU A 29 -45.28 -17.66 10.57
CA GLU A 29 -43.85 -17.75 10.90
C GLU A 29 -43.25 -19.05 10.37
N TRP A 30 -42.09 -18.93 9.71
CA TRP A 30 -41.32 -20.01 9.10
C TRP A 30 -39.89 -19.96 9.58
N ASP A 31 -39.43 -21.02 10.23
CA ASP A 31 -38.02 -21.18 10.57
C ASP A 31 -37.22 -21.56 9.31
N ILE A 32 -35.98 -21.08 9.18
CA ILE A 32 -35.04 -21.49 8.12
C ILE A 32 -33.72 -21.97 8.73
N GLY A 33 -33.14 -23.04 8.21
CA GLY A 33 -31.86 -23.62 8.68
C GLY A 33 -31.69 -25.10 8.27
N LEU A 34 -30.96 -25.89 9.07
CA LEU A 34 -30.72 -27.32 8.81
C LEU A 34 -31.87 -28.27 9.23
N CYS A 35 -32.60 -27.95 10.31
CA CYS A 35 -33.54 -28.86 10.98
C CYS A 35 -34.89 -29.03 10.26
N ASP A 36 -35.14 -30.14 9.58
CA ASP A 36 -36.41 -30.38 8.88
C ASP A 36 -37.54 -30.95 9.76
N SER A 37 -37.49 -30.73 11.08
CA SER A 37 -38.39 -31.42 12.04
C SER A 37 -39.70 -30.68 12.34
N ALA A 38 -39.83 -29.42 11.89
CA ALA A 38 -40.98 -28.58 12.18
C ALA A 38 -41.90 -28.41 10.96
N PRO A 39 -43.23 -28.32 11.13
CA PRO A 39 -44.19 -28.25 10.01
C PRO A 39 -44.13 -26.93 9.21
N ARG A 40 -43.53 -25.87 9.76
CA ARG A 40 -43.29 -24.58 9.09
C ARG A 40 -41.81 -24.28 9.03
N TYR A 41 -41.10 -25.09 8.26
CA TYR A 41 -39.65 -25.05 8.17
C TYR A 41 -39.18 -25.00 6.72
N ILE A 42 -38.15 -24.19 6.47
CA ILE A 42 -37.44 -24.09 5.20
C ILE A 42 -36.05 -24.68 5.41
N SER A 43 -35.82 -25.91 4.94
CA SER A 43 -34.52 -26.57 5.05
C SER A 43 -33.56 -26.07 3.97
N ILE A 44 -32.41 -25.54 4.39
CA ILE A 44 -31.31 -25.12 3.52
C ILE A 44 -30.03 -25.78 4.00
N LYS A 45 -29.14 -26.09 3.07
CA LYS A 45 -27.84 -26.69 3.37
C LYS A 45 -26.73 -25.72 2.99
N GLY A 46 -25.74 -25.62 3.85
CA GLY A 46 -24.56 -24.81 3.61
C GLY A 46 -23.72 -24.65 4.85
N LEU A 47 -22.47 -24.27 4.65
CA LEU A 47 -21.53 -24.03 5.72
C LEU A 47 -21.97 -22.81 6.56
N GLY A 48 -21.93 -22.94 7.89
CA GLY A 48 -22.37 -21.89 8.82
C GLY A 48 -23.89 -21.70 8.94
N ILE A 49 -24.70 -22.55 8.31
CA ILE A 49 -26.14 -22.61 8.58
C ILE A 49 -26.36 -23.34 9.90
N GLN A 50 -27.22 -22.78 10.76
CA GLN A 50 -27.57 -23.37 12.04
C GLN A 50 -28.83 -24.25 11.93
N GLU A 51 -29.07 -25.09 12.94
CA GLU A 51 -30.31 -25.88 13.09
C GLU A 51 -31.58 -25.01 13.07
N ARG A 52 -31.51 -23.79 13.61
CA ARG A 52 -32.51 -22.74 13.39
C ARG A 52 -31.72 -21.47 13.15
N HIS A 53 -31.62 -21.04 11.90
CA HIS A 53 -30.74 -19.96 11.49
C HIS A 53 -31.43 -18.59 11.56
N ALA A 54 -32.64 -18.51 11.01
CA ALA A 54 -33.44 -17.30 11.06
C ALA A 54 -34.93 -17.64 11.01
N VAL A 55 -35.78 -16.63 11.19
CA VAL A 55 -37.24 -16.75 11.11
C VAL A 55 -37.77 -15.76 10.09
N PHE A 56 -38.49 -16.27 9.08
CA PHE A 56 -39.33 -15.45 8.22
C PHE A 56 -40.71 -15.30 8.86
N ARG A 57 -41.22 -14.08 8.94
CA ARG A 57 -42.59 -13.81 9.38
C ARG A 57 -43.34 -13.10 8.26
N ASN A 58 -44.36 -13.77 7.73
CA ASN A 58 -45.23 -13.22 6.71
C ASN A 58 -46.60 -12.91 7.31
N GLU A 59 -46.86 -11.64 7.60
CA GLU A 59 -48.10 -11.15 8.18
C GLU A 59 -48.52 -9.83 7.53
N GLN A 60 -49.83 -9.64 7.33
CA GLN A 60 -50.37 -8.39 6.76
C GLN A 60 -49.73 -8.00 5.42
N ARG A 61 -49.34 -8.99 4.60
CA ARG A 61 -48.60 -8.81 3.34
C ARG A 61 -47.23 -8.12 3.50
N ARG A 62 -46.58 -8.29 4.65
CA ARG A 62 -45.19 -7.91 4.86
C ARG A 62 -44.38 -9.13 5.28
N VAL A 63 -43.18 -9.25 4.74
CA VAL A 63 -42.25 -10.32 5.12
C VAL A 63 -41.11 -9.69 5.90
N THR A 64 -40.88 -10.15 7.13
CA THR A 64 -39.71 -9.79 7.92
C THR A 64 -38.80 -11.00 8.10
N LEU A 65 -37.50 -10.76 8.14
CA LEU A 65 -36.46 -11.73 8.43
C LEU A 65 -35.81 -11.39 9.76
N THR A 66 -35.81 -12.34 10.70
CA THR A 66 -35.22 -12.18 12.02
C THR A 66 -34.10 -13.20 12.21
N PRO A 67 -32.82 -12.78 12.26
CA PRO A 67 -31.70 -13.65 12.56
C PRO A 67 -31.79 -14.21 13.98
N LEU A 68 -31.41 -15.48 14.16
CA LEU A 68 -31.26 -16.08 15.49
C LEU A 68 -29.84 -15.90 16.04
N ALA A 69 -29.66 -16.14 17.34
CA ALA A 69 -28.40 -15.90 18.02
C ALA A 69 -27.24 -16.70 17.41
N GLY A 70 -26.17 -16.00 17.01
CA GLY A 70 -24.99 -16.60 16.39
C GLY A 70 -25.13 -16.90 14.89
N SER A 71 -26.28 -16.58 14.27
CA SER A 71 -26.48 -16.73 12.83
C SER A 71 -25.96 -15.51 12.06
N LYS A 72 -25.25 -15.77 10.97
CA LYS A 72 -24.78 -14.75 10.04
C LYS A 72 -25.84 -14.54 8.96
N VAL A 73 -26.47 -13.37 8.96
CA VAL A 73 -27.47 -12.97 7.97
C VAL A 73 -27.06 -11.62 7.42
N ILE A 74 -26.94 -11.54 6.09
CA ILE A 74 -26.62 -10.33 5.36
C ILE A 74 -27.81 -9.99 4.47
N VAL A 75 -28.26 -8.74 4.52
CA VAL A 75 -29.28 -8.19 3.64
C VAL A 75 -28.67 -7.00 2.92
N ASN A 76 -28.66 -7.05 1.59
CA ASN A 76 -28.19 -5.96 0.74
C ASN A 76 -26.74 -5.52 1.07
N GLY A 77 -25.84 -6.49 1.22
CA GLY A 77 -24.43 -6.29 1.61
C GLY A 77 -24.19 -6.03 3.09
N ASN A 78 -25.23 -5.74 3.88
CA ASN A 78 -25.08 -5.35 5.30
C ASN A 78 -25.45 -6.50 6.24
N SER A 79 -24.61 -6.78 7.24
CA SER A 79 -24.93 -7.75 8.29
C SER A 79 -26.09 -7.24 9.16
N VAL A 80 -27.12 -8.05 9.34
CA VAL A 80 -28.30 -7.73 10.16
C VAL A 80 -28.36 -8.63 11.40
N SER A 81 -28.79 -8.05 12.52
CA SER A 81 -28.97 -8.76 13.80
C SER A 81 -30.37 -8.60 14.40
N GLN A 82 -31.18 -7.72 13.82
CA GLN A 82 -32.54 -7.42 14.25
C GLN A 82 -33.55 -7.80 13.16
N ALA A 83 -34.84 -7.84 13.53
CA ALA A 83 -35.92 -8.08 12.58
C ALA A 83 -35.90 -7.01 11.48
N THR A 84 -35.71 -7.44 10.23
CA THR A 84 -35.59 -6.57 9.06
C THR A 84 -36.74 -6.85 8.09
N GLU A 85 -37.46 -5.82 7.68
CA GLU A 85 -38.51 -5.95 6.65
C GLU A 85 -37.86 -6.10 5.27
N LEU A 86 -38.29 -7.11 4.52
CA LEU A 86 -37.74 -7.41 3.20
C LEU A 86 -38.58 -6.77 2.08
N GLN A 87 -37.88 -6.19 1.12
CA GLN A 87 -38.44 -5.61 -0.10
C GLN A 87 -38.12 -6.47 -1.31
N HIS A 88 -38.97 -6.43 -2.33
CA HIS A 88 -38.73 -7.16 -3.57
C HIS A 88 -37.33 -6.85 -4.13
N LEU A 89 -36.58 -7.91 -4.46
CA LEU A 89 -35.19 -7.88 -4.94
C LEU A 89 -34.13 -7.61 -3.86
N ASP A 90 -34.46 -7.80 -2.59
CA ASP A 90 -33.46 -7.86 -1.52
C ASP A 90 -32.55 -9.07 -1.70
N ARG A 91 -31.25 -8.85 -1.55
CA ARG A 91 -30.19 -9.85 -1.67
C ARG A 91 -29.87 -10.38 -0.28
N LEU A 92 -30.12 -11.66 -0.07
CA LEU A 92 -29.89 -12.34 1.19
C LEU A 92 -28.65 -13.22 1.09
N ILE A 93 -27.76 -13.16 2.08
CA ILE A 93 -26.71 -14.16 2.28
C ILE A 93 -26.90 -14.76 3.68
N LEU A 94 -27.08 -16.07 3.74
CA LEU A 94 -27.29 -16.83 4.97
C LEU A 94 -26.05 -17.71 5.23
N GLY A 95 -25.64 -17.84 6.49
CA GLY A 95 -24.45 -18.60 6.86
C GLY A 95 -23.18 -17.97 6.30
N SER A 96 -22.25 -18.79 5.80
CA SER A 96 -21.01 -18.28 5.19
C SER A 96 -21.24 -17.68 3.81
N ASN A 97 -22.10 -18.29 2.99
CA ASN A 97 -22.15 -18.00 1.56
C ASN A 97 -23.44 -18.48 0.84
N CYS A 98 -24.53 -18.80 1.55
CA CYS A 98 -25.77 -19.22 0.89
C CYS A 98 -26.53 -18.00 0.38
N THR A 99 -26.44 -17.72 -0.93
CA THR A 99 -27.03 -16.53 -1.55
C THR A 99 -28.44 -16.79 -2.09
N TYR A 100 -29.36 -15.86 -1.77
CA TYR A 100 -30.75 -15.91 -2.21
C TYR A 100 -31.26 -14.52 -2.60
N LEU A 101 -32.05 -14.44 -3.67
CA LEU A 101 -32.79 -13.24 -4.03
C LEU A 101 -34.23 -13.33 -3.51
N PHE A 102 -34.67 -12.35 -2.74
CA PHE A 102 -36.03 -12.30 -2.22
C PHE A 102 -37.01 -11.75 -3.27
N ILE A 103 -38.02 -12.55 -3.59
CA ILE A 103 -39.08 -12.20 -4.52
C ILE A 103 -40.36 -11.95 -3.74
N GLY A 104 -40.74 -10.68 -3.64
CA GLY A 104 -41.91 -10.20 -2.91
C GLY A 104 -43.24 -10.67 -3.50
N PHE A 105 -44.33 -10.07 -3.03
CA PHE A 105 -45.68 -10.40 -3.50
C PHE A 105 -45.83 -10.08 -4.99
N PRO A 106 -46.70 -10.77 -5.75
CA PRO A 106 -46.91 -10.51 -7.17
C PRO A 106 -47.25 -9.06 -7.50
N SER A 107 -47.91 -8.36 -6.58
CA SER A 107 -48.23 -6.94 -6.70
C SER A 107 -47.00 -6.03 -6.65
N GLU A 108 -45.86 -6.51 -6.15
CA GLU A 108 -44.60 -5.78 -5.98
C GLU A 108 -43.62 -6.05 -7.13
N ARG A 109 -43.85 -7.06 -7.98
CA ARG A 109 -42.84 -7.62 -8.91
C ARG A 109 -42.55 -6.79 -10.17
N GLY A 110 -43.27 -5.69 -10.39
CA GLY A 110 -43.03 -4.79 -11.52
C GLY A 110 -42.82 -5.50 -12.88
N GLY A 111 -42.05 -4.85 -13.75
CA GLY A 111 -41.46 -5.46 -14.94
C GLY A 111 -39.95 -5.59 -14.80
N ASP A 112 -39.47 -5.72 -13.56
CA ASP A 112 -38.05 -5.61 -13.24
C ASP A 112 -37.29 -6.85 -13.71
N ASP A 113 -36.21 -6.62 -14.44
CA ASP A 113 -35.30 -7.67 -14.86
C ASP A 113 -34.37 -8.04 -13.70
N TRP A 114 -34.67 -9.18 -13.06
CA TRP A 114 -33.84 -9.71 -11.98
C TRP A 114 -32.59 -10.46 -12.47
N SER A 115 -32.38 -10.63 -13.79
CA SER A 115 -31.23 -11.35 -14.33
C SER A 115 -29.89 -10.66 -14.03
N ARG A 116 -29.93 -9.37 -13.71
CA ARG A 116 -28.76 -8.57 -13.28
C ARG A 116 -28.19 -8.98 -11.92
N TYR A 117 -28.96 -9.68 -11.08
CA TYR A 117 -28.54 -10.08 -9.74
C TYR A 117 -27.91 -11.47 -9.77
N ASP A 118 -26.78 -11.58 -10.46
CA ASP A 118 -25.97 -12.79 -10.45
C ASP A 118 -25.10 -12.88 -9.18
N TYR A 119 -24.35 -13.96 -9.07
CA TYR A 119 -23.51 -14.20 -7.91
C TYR A 119 -22.41 -13.14 -7.74
N ASP A 120 -21.80 -12.71 -8.84
CA ASP A 120 -20.76 -11.66 -8.83
C ASP A 120 -21.34 -10.32 -8.34
N TYR A 121 -22.60 -10.00 -8.69
CA TYR A 121 -23.28 -8.82 -8.16
C TYR A 121 -23.38 -8.85 -6.63
N PHE A 122 -23.83 -9.97 -6.05
CA PHE A 122 -23.92 -10.14 -4.60
C PHE A 122 -22.56 -9.93 -3.93
N GLN A 123 -21.50 -10.51 -4.49
CA GLN A 123 -20.15 -10.36 -3.94
C GLN A 123 -19.62 -8.92 -4.13
N SER A 124 -19.92 -8.27 -5.25
CA SER A 124 -19.53 -6.87 -5.46
C SER A 124 -20.21 -5.92 -4.48
N GLU A 125 -21.46 -6.19 -4.13
CA GLU A 125 -22.24 -5.43 -3.16
C GLU A 125 -21.73 -5.66 -1.73
N LEU A 126 -21.36 -6.89 -1.40
CA LEU A 126 -20.74 -7.21 -0.11
C LEU A 126 -19.35 -6.54 0.01
N ALA A 127 -18.53 -6.57 -1.04
CA ALA A 127 -17.24 -5.88 -1.08
C ALA A 127 -17.41 -4.35 -0.92
N ALA A 128 -18.42 -3.79 -1.57
CA ALA A 128 -18.81 -2.39 -1.44
C ALA A 128 -19.21 -2.03 0.00
N ALA A 129 -19.93 -2.90 0.71
CA ALA A 129 -20.26 -2.68 2.12
C ALA A 129 -19.02 -2.71 3.04
N GLU A 130 -17.96 -3.42 2.64
CA GLU A 130 -16.64 -3.40 3.30
C GLU A 130 -15.77 -2.20 2.90
N GLY A 131 -16.28 -1.29 2.07
CA GLY A 131 -15.57 -0.09 1.60
C GLY A 131 -14.70 -0.29 0.36
N ILE A 132 -14.78 -1.45 -0.28
CA ILE A 132 -14.05 -1.77 -1.52
C ILE A 132 -14.96 -1.51 -2.72
N HIS A 133 -14.79 -0.35 -3.36
CA HIS A 133 -15.54 0.02 -4.55
C HIS A 133 -14.60 0.18 -5.75
N LEU A 134 -15.03 -0.33 -6.92
CA LEU A 134 -14.53 0.21 -8.19
C LEU A 134 -15.10 1.62 -8.31
N GLY A 135 -14.26 2.64 -8.22
CA GLY A 135 -14.71 4.03 -8.28
C GLY A 135 -15.58 4.26 -9.52
N GLU A 136 -16.75 4.85 -9.34
CA GLU A 136 -17.41 5.57 -10.44
C GLU A 136 -16.48 6.72 -10.80
N SER A 137 -15.80 6.62 -11.94
CA SER A 137 -14.92 7.66 -12.43
C SER A 137 -15.66 9.00 -12.41
N SER A 138 -15.25 9.89 -11.50
CA SER A 138 -15.60 11.31 -11.54
C SER A 138 -15.34 11.82 -12.95
N ALA A 139 -16.41 12.23 -13.62
CA ALA A 139 -16.47 12.84 -14.95
C ALA A 139 -15.10 13.16 -15.60
N GLY A 140 -14.62 12.30 -16.50
CA GLY A 140 -13.55 12.68 -17.44
C GLY A 140 -12.63 11.59 -17.98
N SER A 141 -12.45 10.45 -17.29
CA SER A 141 -11.65 9.33 -17.80
C SER A 141 -12.44 8.02 -17.75
N SER A 142 -12.83 7.53 -18.92
CA SER A 142 -13.74 6.39 -19.07
C SER A 142 -13.06 5.02 -19.04
N GLN A 143 -11.83 4.93 -18.50
CA GLN A 143 -11.14 3.65 -18.35
C GLN A 143 -10.66 3.50 -16.91
N THR A 144 -11.33 2.63 -16.18
CA THR A 144 -10.82 2.08 -14.92
C THR A 144 -9.51 1.34 -15.22
N ASP A 145 -8.50 1.55 -14.39
CA ASP A 145 -7.20 0.91 -14.56
C ASP A 145 -7.38 -0.63 -14.60
N PRO A 146 -6.94 -1.31 -15.68
CA PRO A 146 -7.05 -2.77 -15.81
C PRO A 146 -6.45 -3.54 -14.63
N SER A 147 -5.42 -2.99 -13.97
CA SER A 147 -4.82 -3.56 -12.77
C SER A 147 -5.80 -3.57 -11.58
N LEU A 148 -6.53 -2.47 -11.37
CA LEU A 148 -7.56 -2.37 -10.32
C LEU A 148 -8.73 -3.29 -10.58
N LEU A 149 -9.16 -3.39 -11.84
CA LEU A 149 -10.27 -4.26 -12.23
C LEU A 149 -9.93 -5.73 -11.97
N ALA A 150 -8.72 -6.17 -12.33
CA ALA A 150 -8.26 -7.53 -12.09
C ALA A 150 -8.22 -7.87 -10.58
N VAL A 151 -7.72 -6.94 -9.76
CA VAL A 151 -7.72 -7.10 -8.30
C VAL A 151 -9.14 -7.14 -7.75
N PHE A 152 -10.04 -6.28 -8.22
CA PHE A 152 -11.42 -6.34 -7.75
C PHE A 152 -12.09 -7.68 -8.07
N TYR A 153 -11.90 -8.21 -9.28
CA TYR A 153 -12.42 -9.54 -9.64
C TYR A 153 -11.85 -10.66 -8.76
N ASP A 154 -10.56 -10.61 -8.46
CA ASP A 154 -9.94 -11.56 -7.54
C ASP A 154 -10.50 -11.42 -6.12
N PHE A 155 -10.83 -10.21 -5.69
CA PHE A 155 -11.34 -9.92 -4.36
C PHE A 155 -12.72 -10.54 -4.17
N ILE A 156 -13.67 -10.22 -5.06
CA ILE A 156 -15.04 -10.73 -4.99
C ILE A 156 -15.10 -12.26 -5.09
N LYS A 157 -14.16 -12.89 -5.81
CA LYS A 157 -14.06 -14.35 -5.88
C LYS A 157 -13.50 -14.99 -4.62
N LEU A 158 -12.61 -14.30 -3.91
CA LEU A 158 -11.97 -14.84 -2.70
C LEU A 158 -12.79 -14.59 -1.44
N MET A 159 -13.62 -13.55 -1.38
CA MET A 159 -14.48 -13.25 -0.23
C MET A 159 -15.29 -14.46 0.27
N PRO A 160 -16.06 -15.18 -0.58
CA PRO A 160 -16.81 -16.34 -0.13
C PRO A 160 -15.91 -17.45 0.40
N MET A 161 -14.75 -17.68 -0.24
CA MET A 161 -13.79 -18.68 0.21
C MET A 161 -13.21 -18.35 1.59
N VAL A 162 -12.96 -17.07 1.88
CA VAL A 162 -12.49 -16.61 3.19
C VAL A 162 -13.58 -16.74 4.24
N ALA A 163 -14.83 -16.40 3.92
CA ALA A 163 -15.98 -16.60 4.82
C ALA A 163 -16.18 -18.10 5.16
N GLU A 164 -15.98 -18.99 4.19
CA GLU A 164 -16.01 -20.44 4.40
C GLU A 164 -14.83 -20.94 5.24
N ALA A 165 -13.60 -20.51 4.94
CA ALA A 165 -12.41 -20.88 5.70
C ALA A 165 -12.51 -20.46 7.19
N ASN A 166 -13.01 -19.25 7.44
CA ASN A 166 -13.29 -18.77 8.80
C ASN A 166 -14.34 -19.63 9.51
N GLN A 167 -15.39 -20.04 8.79
CA GLN A 167 -16.43 -20.87 9.37
C GLN A 167 -15.93 -22.29 9.68
N MET A 168 -15.14 -22.90 8.79
CA MET A 168 -14.49 -24.20 9.07
C MET A 168 -13.54 -24.10 10.26
N SER A 169 -12.76 -23.02 10.36
CA SER A 169 -11.88 -22.78 11.50
C SER A 169 -12.65 -22.71 12.83
N GLN A 170 -13.79 -22.00 12.86
CA GLN A 170 -14.67 -21.92 14.02
C GLN A 170 -15.23 -23.29 14.42
N GLU A 171 -15.77 -24.05 13.48
CA GLU A 171 -16.41 -25.34 13.77
C GLU A 171 -15.43 -26.48 14.10
N LEU A 172 -14.19 -26.37 13.62
CA LEU A 172 -13.07 -27.26 13.95
C LEU A 172 -12.27 -26.81 15.18
N ASN A 173 -12.65 -25.70 15.82
CA ASN A 173 -11.93 -25.08 16.95
C ASN A 173 -10.43 -24.86 16.65
N LYS A 174 -10.11 -24.39 15.43
CA LYS A 174 -8.73 -24.13 15.00
C LYS A 174 -8.19 -22.80 15.52
N ASP A 175 -9.07 -21.86 15.84
CA ASP A 175 -8.74 -20.52 16.35
C ASP A 175 -7.84 -19.72 15.38
N VAL A 176 -8.13 -19.87 14.08
CA VAL A 176 -7.45 -19.17 12.98
C VAL A 176 -8.44 -18.31 12.21
N GLU A 177 -8.09 -17.04 12.00
CA GLU A 177 -8.87 -16.06 11.25
C GLU A 177 -8.18 -15.72 9.93
N PHE A 178 -8.97 -15.61 8.86
CA PHE A 178 -8.56 -15.25 7.51
C PHE A 178 -9.18 -13.92 7.13
N LYS A 179 -8.36 -12.99 6.61
CA LYS A 179 -8.80 -11.67 6.16
C LYS A 179 -8.16 -11.32 4.82
N LEU A 180 -8.93 -10.79 3.88
CA LEU A 180 -8.41 -10.27 2.61
C LEU A 180 -7.77 -8.89 2.81
N GLU A 181 -6.63 -8.67 2.16
CA GLU A 181 -5.93 -7.39 2.12
C GLU A 181 -5.42 -7.11 0.71
N ILE A 182 -5.41 -5.82 0.34
CA ILE A 182 -4.96 -5.36 -0.98
C ILE A 182 -3.58 -4.74 -0.78
N LYS A 183 -2.55 -5.41 -1.29
CA LYS A 183 -1.18 -4.93 -1.20
C LYS A 183 -0.80 -4.13 -2.43
N ASN A 184 -0.39 -2.87 -2.21
CA ASN A 184 0.20 -2.05 -3.26
C ASN A 184 1.69 -2.33 -3.39
N LEU A 185 2.13 -2.86 -4.55
CA LEU A 185 3.55 -3.09 -4.81
C LEU A 185 4.35 -1.79 -4.98
N ALA A 186 3.69 -0.64 -5.16
CA ALA A 186 4.32 0.68 -5.23
C ALA A 186 5.18 1.00 -4.00
N LEU A 187 4.80 0.42 -2.85
CA LEU A 187 5.51 0.57 -1.57
C LEU A 187 6.98 0.12 -1.66
N SER A 188 7.33 -0.75 -2.61
CA SER A 188 8.70 -1.23 -2.83
C SER A 188 9.41 -0.54 -4.01
N ASP A 189 8.74 0.36 -4.76
CA ASP A 189 9.37 1.06 -5.89
C ASP A 189 10.20 2.26 -5.41
N SER A 190 11.48 2.29 -5.78
CA SER A 190 12.36 3.41 -5.42
C SER A 190 12.00 4.71 -6.12
N LYS A 191 11.22 4.66 -7.21
CA LYS A 191 10.76 5.85 -7.93
C LYS A 191 9.35 6.30 -7.53
N GLY A 192 8.67 5.53 -6.68
CA GLY A 192 7.32 5.84 -6.19
C GLY A 192 6.20 5.76 -7.24
N HIS A 193 6.37 4.98 -8.31
CA HIS A 193 5.28 4.74 -9.25
C HIS A 193 4.21 3.87 -8.61
N ASP A 194 2.94 4.16 -8.92
CA ASP A 194 1.84 3.25 -8.58
C ASP A 194 2.02 1.95 -9.40
N LEU A 195 2.35 0.86 -8.72
CA LEU A 195 2.58 -0.45 -9.33
C LEU A 195 1.32 -1.32 -9.24
N LYS A 196 1.43 -2.52 -9.82
CA LYS A 196 0.40 -3.55 -9.76
C LYS A 196 -0.03 -3.81 -8.31
N LYS A 197 -1.33 -3.91 -8.08
CA LYS A 197 -1.90 -4.32 -6.79
C LYS A 197 -2.06 -5.83 -6.77
N GLU A 198 -1.87 -6.45 -5.61
CA GLU A 198 -2.05 -7.89 -5.41
C GLU A 198 -2.94 -8.18 -4.21
N ILE A 199 -3.70 -9.27 -4.26
CA ILE A 199 -4.46 -9.74 -3.11
C ILE A 199 -3.63 -10.72 -2.31
N VAL A 200 -3.60 -10.47 -1.01
CA VAL A 200 -3.02 -11.36 -0.02
C VAL A 200 -4.05 -11.68 1.05
N ILE A 201 -3.88 -12.82 1.71
CA ILE A 201 -4.74 -13.27 2.80
C ILE A 201 -3.91 -13.17 4.07
N ARG A 202 -4.27 -12.25 4.96
CA ARG A 202 -3.75 -12.23 6.32
C ARG A 202 -4.38 -13.37 7.09
N VAL A 203 -3.55 -14.23 7.67
CA VAL A 203 -3.97 -15.37 8.47
C VAL A 203 -3.48 -15.16 9.90
N THR A 204 -4.39 -15.13 10.86
CA THR A 204 -4.08 -14.85 12.27
C THR A 204 -4.49 -16.03 13.13
N ALA A 205 -3.55 -16.71 13.76
CA ALA A 205 -3.84 -17.65 14.84
C ALA A 205 -4.05 -16.86 16.14
N VAL A 206 -5.30 -16.72 16.57
CA VAL A 206 -5.72 -15.75 17.60
C VAL A 206 -5.08 -16.07 18.96
N GLY A 207 -5.19 -17.32 19.42
CA GLY A 207 -4.65 -17.73 20.72
C GLY A 207 -3.12 -17.65 20.82
N ARG A 208 -2.40 -17.84 19.71
CA ARG A 208 -0.93 -17.74 19.66
C ARG A 208 -0.43 -16.37 19.21
N LYS A 209 -1.33 -15.48 18.78
CA LYS A 209 -1.02 -14.19 18.16
C LYS A 209 -0.03 -14.26 16.99
N GLN A 210 0.02 -15.40 16.32
CA GLN A 210 0.85 -15.60 15.14
C GLN A 210 0.11 -15.12 13.90
N VAL A 211 0.83 -14.43 13.02
CA VAL A 211 0.29 -13.90 11.76
C VAL A 211 1.09 -14.47 10.60
N TRP A 212 0.42 -14.74 9.49
CA TRP A 212 1.01 -15.09 8.21
C TRP A 212 0.38 -14.27 7.09
N MET A 213 1.12 -14.08 6.00
CA MET A 213 0.60 -13.50 4.77
C MET A 213 0.64 -14.57 3.67
N TRP A 214 -0.51 -15.04 3.23
CA TRP A 214 -0.62 -16.04 2.18
C TRP A 214 -0.94 -15.39 0.84
N SER A 215 -0.30 -15.86 -0.22
CA SER A 215 -0.71 -15.52 -1.58
C SER A 215 -2.08 -16.14 -1.90
N LYS A 216 -2.80 -15.54 -2.85
CA LYS A 216 -4.03 -16.11 -3.43
C LYS A 216 -3.88 -17.61 -3.73
N THR A 217 -2.83 -18.01 -4.44
CA THR A 217 -2.60 -19.41 -4.81
C THR A 217 -2.40 -20.32 -3.60
N LYS A 218 -1.62 -19.88 -2.60
CA LYS A 218 -1.39 -20.67 -1.37
C LYS A 218 -2.71 -20.88 -0.61
N PHE A 219 -3.51 -19.82 -0.47
CA PHE A 219 -4.80 -19.87 0.19
C PHE A 219 -5.79 -20.79 -0.52
N VAL A 220 -5.97 -20.64 -1.84
CA VAL A 220 -6.89 -21.50 -2.63
C VAL A 220 -6.54 -22.99 -2.46
N ASN A 221 -5.25 -23.33 -2.54
CA ASN A 221 -4.79 -24.70 -2.36
C ASN A 221 -5.04 -25.21 -0.93
N ARG A 222 -4.81 -24.38 0.09
CA ARG A 222 -5.07 -24.75 1.49
C ARG A 222 -6.55 -24.84 1.81
N LYS A 223 -7.40 -23.99 1.22
CA LYS A 223 -8.86 -24.03 1.39
C LYS A 223 -9.41 -25.39 0.99
N PHE A 224 -8.95 -25.95 -0.12
CA PHE A 224 -9.33 -27.30 -0.54
C PHE A 224 -8.99 -28.36 0.53
N LEU A 225 -7.80 -28.26 1.15
CA LEU A 225 -7.41 -29.17 2.23
C LEU A 225 -8.21 -28.94 3.53
N MET A 226 -8.61 -27.70 3.82
CA MET A 226 -9.50 -27.37 4.94
C MET A 226 -10.88 -28.01 4.75
N GLU A 227 -11.41 -27.99 3.52
CA GLU A 227 -12.68 -28.63 3.20
C GLU A 227 -12.64 -30.14 3.39
N ASP A 228 -11.56 -30.80 2.95
CA ASP A 228 -11.38 -32.25 3.15
C ASP A 228 -11.32 -32.59 4.65
N ALA A 229 -10.53 -31.83 5.42
CA ALA A 229 -10.45 -32.00 6.88
C ALA A 229 -11.81 -31.77 7.56
N TYR A 230 -12.58 -30.78 7.10
CA TYR A 230 -13.90 -30.49 7.62
C TYR A 230 -14.92 -31.60 7.29
N GLN A 231 -14.90 -32.13 6.07
CA GLN A 231 -15.79 -33.24 5.66
C GLN A 231 -15.53 -34.51 6.46
N LEU A 232 -14.26 -34.85 6.70
CA LEU A 232 -13.87 -35.99 7.55
C LEU A 232 -14.42 -35.84 8.97
N HIS A 233 -14.25 -34.66 9.57
CA HIS A 233 -14.77 -34.37 10.91
C HIS A 233 -16.31 -34.45 10.98
N GLN A 234 -17.02 -33.97 9.95
CA GLN A 234 -18.47 -34.10 9.87
C GLN A 234 -18.93 -35.56 9.75
N ALA A 235 -18.19 -36.39 9.00
CA ALA A 235 -18.44 -37.82 8.89
C ALA A 235 -18.20 -38.56 10.22
N GLU A 236 -17.18 -38.16 10.99
CA GLU A 236 -16.89 -38.69 12.33
C GLU A 236 -17.98 -38.31 13.34
N LYS A 237 -18.38 -37.02 13.41
CA LYS A 237 -19.51 -36.57 14.25
C LYS A 237 -20.81 -37.33 13.97
N SER A 238 -21.05 -37.65 12.70
CA SER A 238 -22.22 -38.44 12.29
C SER A 238 -22.16 -39.90 12.79
N ARG A 239 -20.96 -40.44 13.00
CA ARG A 239 -20.72 -41.80 13.52
C ARG A 239 -20.71 -41.85 15.06
N ASP A 240 -20.18 -40.82 15.72
CA ASP A 240 -20.10 -40.75 17.19
C ASP A 240 -21.45 -40.57 17.89
N ASN A 241 -22.49 -40.17 17.16
CA ASN A 241 -23.88 -40.28 17.64
C ASN A 241 -24.32 -41.74 17.90
N ILE A 242 -23.50 -42.75 17.56
CA ILE A 242 -23.76 -44.19 17.78
C ILE A 242 -22.78 -44.82 18.79
N ALA A 243 -21.65 -44.19 19.13
CA ALA A 243 -20.69 -44.72 20.10
C ALA A 243 -19.94 -43.59 20.83
N GLU A 244 -20.05 -43.56 22.15
CA GLU A 244 -19.35 -42.62 23.02
C GLU A 244 -17.82 -42.74 22.88
N GLY A 245 -17.18 -41.64 22.47
CA GLY A 245 -15.84 -41.26 22.94
C GLY A 245 -14.64 -41.92 22.28
N LEU A 246 -14.31 -41.54 21.04
CA LEU A 246 -12.93 -41.62 20.54
C LEU A 246 -12.43 -40.26 20.04
N SER A 247 -11.34 -39.80 20.64
CA SER A 247 -10.61 -38.56 20.35
C SER A 247 -10.36 -38.38 18.86
N THR A 248 -10.75 -37.23 18.33
CA THR A 248 -10.31 -36.70 17.03
C THR A 248 -8.79 -36.90 16.92
N ALA A 249 -8.33 -37.68 15.95
CA ALA A 249 -6.91 -37.90 15.77
C ALA A 249 -6.27 -36.56 15.40
N VAL A 250 -5.52 -35.97 16.33
CA VAL A 250 -4.81 -34.70 16.10
C VAL A 250 -3.86 -34.91 14.93
N LEU A 251 -4.17 -34.28 13.79
CA LEU A 251 -3.30 -34.31 12.63
C LEU A 251 -1.90 -33.80 13.04
N PRO A 252 -0.82 -34.43 12.53
CA PRO A 252 0.52 -33.87 12.65
C PRO A 252 0.51 -32.40 12.21
N ARG A 253 1.21 -31.54 12.95
CA ARG A 253 1.17 -30.08 12.77
C ARG A 253 1.53 -29.63 11.34
N ASP A 254 2.46 -30.34 10.71
CA ASP A 254 2.91 -30.15 9.33
C ASP A 254 1.85 -30.50 8.27
N LYS A 255 0.82 -31.26 8.66
CA LYS A 255 -0.33 -31.61 7.81
C LYS A 255 -1.58 -30.81 8.14
N ASP A 256 -1.54 -29.94 9.14
CA ASP A 256 -2.68 -29.10 9.50
C ASP A 256 -2.85 -27.98 8.45
N PRO A 257 -3.95 -27.95 7.68
CA PRO A 257 -4.12 -26.95 6.62
C PRO A 257 -4.31 -25.52 7.16
N PHE A 258 -4.57 -25.37 8.47
CA PHE A 258 -4.69 -24.08 9.15
C PHE A 258 -3.36 -23.55 9.70
N TRP A 259 -2.26 -24.26 9.51
CA TRP A 259 -0.96 -23.91 10.09
C TRP A 259 0.14 -23.69 9.05
N ASP A 260 1.11 -22.85 9.40
CA ASP A 260 2.32 -22.55 8.62
C ASP A 260 3.50 -22.28 9.57
N PRO A 261 4.76 -22.58 9.20
CA PRO A 261 5.93 -22.02 9.87
C PRO A 261 5.87 -20.49 9.91
N VAL A 262 6.39 -19.91 10.99
CA VAL A 262 6.48 -18.46 11.14
C VAL A 262 7.63 -17.91 10.32
N GLU A 263 7.39 -16.81 9.63
CA GLU A 263 8.35 -16.11 8.78
C GLU A 263 8.31 -14.60 9.08
N PRO A 264 9.40 -13.85 8.83
CA PRO A 264 9.37 -12.39 8.86
C PRO A 264 8.30 -11.82 7.93
N LEU A 265 7.57 -10.81 8.38
CA LEU A 265 6.48 -10.19 7.61
C LEU A 265 6.83 -8.76 7.23
N LEU A 266 6.65 -8.37 5.98
CA LEU A 266 6.73 -6.97 5.59
C LEU A 266 5.48 -6.25 6.12
N LEU A 267 5.68 -5.35 7.09
CA LEU A 267 4.61 -4.60 7.74
C LEU A 267 4.25 -3.34 6.97
N GLY A 268 5.27 -2.66 6.42
CA GLY A 268 5.11 -1.42 5.68
C GLY A 268 6.45 -0.91 5.16
N SER A 269 6.42 0.22 4.47
CA SER A 269 7.63 0.88 3.97
C SER A 269 7.56 2.40 4.07
N ALA A 270 8.73 3.02 3.96
CA ALA A 270 8.91 4.46 3.89
C ALA A 270 9.97 4.82 2.83
N HIS A 271 9.84 5.97 2.20
CA HIS A 271 10.74 6.44 1.14
C HIS A 271 11.60 7.60 1.63
N LEU A 272 12.91 7.37 1.74
CA LEU A 272 13.89 8.41 2.05
C LEU A 272 14.56 8.90 0.75
N TRP A 273 14.21 10.10 0.29
CA TRP A 273 14.66 10.62 -1.00
C TRP A 273 16.15 10.96 -1.03
N LEU A 274 16.85 10.48 -2.05
CA LEU A 274 18.31 10.61 -2.16
C LEU A 274 18.78 11.94 -2.76
N GLN A 275 17.85 12.80 -3.21
CA GLN A 275 18.15 13.99 -4.00
C GLN A 275 19.12 14.94 -3.29
N SER A 276 19.06 15.03 -1.96
CA SER A 276 19.98 15.86 -1.16
C SER A 276 21.45 15.47 -1.35
N LEU A 277 21.75 14.18 -1.53
CA LEU A 277 23.11 13.68 -1.72
C LEU A 277 23.73 14.13 -3.05
N ALA A 278 22.92 14.34 -4.09
CA ALA A 278 23.40 14.89 -5.36
C ALA A 278 24.01 16.30 -5.20
N PHE A 279 23.64 17.01 -4.12
CA PHE A 279 24.16 18.32 -3.77
C PHE A 279 25.06 18.30 -2.52
N ARG A 280 25.34 17.11 -1.96
CA ARG A 280 26.04 16.94 -0.67
C ARG A 280 25.39 17.71 0.49
N ILE A 281 24.06 17.72 0.50
CA ILE A 281 23.27 18.33 1.58
C ILE A 281 22.88 17.24 2.57
N PRO A 282 23.15 17.39 3.88
CA PRO A 282 22.64 16.45 4.87
C PRO A 282 21.11 16.51 4.94
N LEU A 283 20.49 15.35 5.14
CA LEU A 283 19.04 15.21 5.25
C LEU A 283 18.70 14.48 6.54
N GLU A 284 17.75 15.01 7.30
CA GLU A 284 17.15 14.38 8.47
C GLU A 284 15.64 14.40 8.28
N GLU A 285 15.01 13.23 8.33
CA GLU A 285 13.57 13.07 8.12
C GLU A 285 12.92 12.19 9.18
N GLN A 286 11.66 12.53 9.49
CA GLN A 286 10.75 11.69 10.25
C GLN A 286 9.75 11.11 9.25
N LEU A 287 9.86 9.82 8.97
CA LEU A 287 9.14 9.13 7.93
C LEU A 287 8.01 8.31 8.54
N GLU A 288 6.80 8.46 8.00
CA GLU A 288 5.68 7.56 8.31
C GLU A 288 5.90 6.25 7.53
N VAL A 289 5.96 5.14 8.26
CA VAL A 289 6.01 3.80 7.66
C VAL A 289 4.57 3.37 7.39
N LEU A 290 4.22 3.22 6.11
CA LEU A 290 2.87 2.92 5.69
C LEU A 290 2.69 1.44 5.36
N GLY A 291 1.66 0.83 5.93
CA GLY A 291 1.22 -0.52 5.61
C GLY A 291 0.46 -0.59 4.28
N SER A 292 0.06 -1.81 3.89
CA SER A 292 -0.64 -2.08 2.62
C SER A 292 -1.96 -1.30 2.47
N GLU A 293 -2.66 -1.07 3.57
CA GLU A 293 -3.93 -0.36 3.64
C GLU A 293 -3.76 1.15 3.88
N GLY A 294 -2.53 1.68 3.79
CA GLY A 294 -2.21 3.08 4.10
C GLY A 294 -2.24 3.41 5.59
N THR A 295 -2.23 2.39 6.46
CA THR A 295 -2.13 2.56 7.91
C THR A 295 -0.72 2.96 8.33
N GLU A 296 -0.60 3.89 9.28
CA GLU A 296 0.70 4.19 9.90
C GLU A 296 1.10 3.04 10.84
N GLU A 297 2.16 2.32 10.48
CA GLU A 297 2.68 1.21 11.27
C GLU A 297 3.74 1.67 12.29
N ALA A 298 4.47 2.74 11.95
CA ALA A 298 5.46 3.39 12.79
C ALA A 298 5.89 4.76 12.24
N ILE A 299 6.67 5.51 13.04
CA ILE A 299 7.43 6.67 12.59
C ILE A 299 8.93 6.35 12.70
N LEU A 300 9.64 6.38 11.58
CA LEU A 300 11.08 6.11 11.49
C LEU A 300 11.87 7.42 11.39
N GLN A 301 12.88 7.61 12.23
CA GLN A 301 13.83 8.71 12.11
C GLN A 301 15.07 8.24 11.35
N ALA A 302 15.32 8.86 10.20
CA ALA A 302 16.42 8.48 9.32
C ALA A 302 17.17 9.70 8.79
N GLN A 303 18.46 9.51 8.53
CA GLN A 303 19.33 10.56 8.02
C GLN A 303 20.20 10.08 6.86
N LEU A 304 20.47 10.99 5.94
CA LEU A 304 21.53 10.89 4.94
C LEU A 304 22.59 11.92 5.25
N VAL A 305 23.80 11.47 5.57
CA VAL A 305 24.92 12.34 5.99
C VAL A 305 26.06 12.24 4.98
N PRO A 306 26.21 13.22 4.06
CA PRO A 306 27.42 13.35 3.25
C PRO A 306 28.65 13.43 4.15
N CYS A 307 29.67 12.63 3.85
CA CYS A 307 30.84 12.51 4.70
C CYS A 307 32.13 12.36 3.90
N THR A 308 33.25 12.40 4.60
CA THR A 308 34.55 12.06 4.04
C THR A 308 34.77 10.54 4.06
N SER A 309 35.85 10.06 3.44
CA SER A 309 36.25 8.65 3.49
C SER A 309 36.49 8.10 4.89
N THR A 310 36.67 8.99 5.88
CA THR A 310 36.85 8.64 7.30
C THR A 310 35.54 8.69 8.10
N GLY A 311 34.42 9.03 7.46
CA GLY A 311 33.11 9.15 8.11
C GLY A 311 32.84 10.50 8.78
N LEU A 312 33.74 11.48 8.68
CA LEU A 312 33.49 12.84 9.17
C LEU A 312 32.45 13.54 8.30
N ALA A 313 31.39 14.06 8.92
CA ALA A 313 30.33 14.80 8.23
C ALA A 313 30.89 16.03 7.51
N GLN A 314 30.38 16.28 6.30
CA GLN A 314 30.74 17.43 5.49
C GLN A 314 29.99 18.68 5.97
N GLY A 315 30.67 19.84 5.89
CA GLY A 315 30.15 21.11 6.35
C GLY A 315 29.40 21.87 5.25
N GLU A 316 28.92 23.08 5.58
CA GLU A 316 28.20 23.93 4.61
C GLU A 316 29.06 24.35 3.41
N ASP A 317 30.39 24.40 3.57
CA ASP A 317 31.34 24.75 2.52
C ASP A 317 31.50 23.65 1.45
N ASP A 318 31.09 22.42 1.75
CA ASP A 318 31.21 21.25 0.85
C ASP A 318 29.98 21.04 -0.04
N ILE A 319 28.92 21.83 0.15
CA ILE A 319 27.66 21.77 -0.60
C ILE A 319 27.91 22.16 -2.07
N LEU A 320 27.36 21.36 -2.99
CA LEU A 320 27.44 21.60 -4.43
C LEU A 320 26.24 22.40 -4.93
N ILE A 321 26.49 23.29 -5.90
CA ILE A 321 25.43 24.04 -6.59
C ILE A 321 24.95 23.27 -7.83
N ASP A 322 25.88 22.75 -8.63
CA ASP A 322 25.59 21.89 -9.78
C ASP A 322 25.91 20.43 -9.43
N PRO A 323 24.89 19.54 -9.41
CA PRO A 323 25.09 18.12 -9.07
C PRO A 323 25.97 17.40 -10.09
N SER A 324 26.11 17.93 -11.31
CA SER A 324 27.01 17.41 -12.35
C SER A 324 28.49 17.45 -11.92
N GLU A 325 28.83 18.29 -10.94
CA GLU A 325 30.18 18.34 -10.36
C GLU A 325 30.59 17.06 -9.61
N LEU A 326 29.62 16.19 -9.25
CA LEU A 326 29.92 14.88 -8.67
C LEU A 326 30.51 13.90 -9.69
N LEU A 327 30.23 14.07 -10.99
CA LEU A 327 30.60 13.10 -12.02
C LEU A 327 32.12 12.83 -12.02
N GLY A 328 32.47 11.55 -11.92
CA GLY A 328 33.85 11.06 -11.84
C GLY A 328 34.56 11.36 -10.53
N ARG A 329 33.92 12.04 -9.57
CA ARG A 329 34.48 12.31 -8.23
C ARG A 329 34.00 11.27 -7.22
N ARG A 330 34.76 11.16 -6.13
CA ARG A 330 34.41 10.36 -4.97
C ARG A 330 33.25 10.99 -4.20
N LEU A 331 32.29 10.15 -3.79
CA LEU A 331 31.16 10.49 -2.94
C LEU A 331 31.12 9.47 -1.79
N ASP A 332 31.12 9.95 -0.55
CA ASP A 332 30.89 9.14 0.63
C ASP A 332 29.69 9.71 1.39
N PHE A 333 28.85 8.84 1.93
CA PHE A 333 27.77 9.23 2.80
C PHE A 333 27.37 8.09 3.75
N GLN A 334 26.64 8.43 4.80
CA GLN A 334 26.10 7.48 5.75
C GLN A 334 24.59 7.54 5.76
N LEU A 335 23.96 6.36 5.68
CA LEU A 335 22.57 6.17 6.07
C LEU A 335 22.54 5.89 7.57
N VAL A 336 21.78 6.68 8.32
CA VAL A 336 21.62 6.51 9.76
C VAL A 336 20.15 6.26 10.06
N LEU A 337 19.85 5.14 10.69
CA LEU A 337 18.54 4.83 11.26
C LEU A 337 18.64 5.05 12.77
N GLU A 338 18.07 6.13 13.28
CA GLU A 338 18.28 6.55 14.67
C GLU A 338 17.33 5.82 15.61
N GLN A 339 16.03 5.95 15.36
CA GLN A 339 14.99 5.34 16.17
C GLN A 339 13.72 5.10 15.37
N CYS A 340 12.91 4.18 15.87
CA CYS A 340 11.56 3.96 15.39
C CYS A 340 10.59 4.19 16.56
N CYS A 341 9.46 4.83 16.29
CA CYS A 341 8.48 5.21 17.31
C CYS A 341 7.11 4.64 16.97
N GLY A 342 6.34 4.28 17.99
CA GLY A 342 4.93 3.94 17.86
C GLY A 342 4.63 2.61 17.19
N LEU A 343 5.56 1.65 17.19
CA LEU A 343 5.43 0.36 16.49
C LEU A 343 4.13 -0.37 16.84
N ARG A 344 3.15 -0.32 15.92
CA ARG A 344 1.84 -0.95 16.09
C ARG A 344 1.96 -2.46 16.29
N TRP A 345 2.81 -3.09 15.48
CA TRP A 345 3.09 -4.52 15.52
C TRP A 345 3.42 -5.08 16.91
N ILE A 346 4.22 -4.35 17.68
CA ILE A 346 4.66 -4.73 19.04
C ILE A 346 3.61 -4.32 20.09
N ARG A 347 2.81 -3.28 19.84
CA ARG A 347 1.67 -2.92 20.72
C ARG A 347 0.61 -4.03 20.75
N GLU A 348 0.41 -4.72 19.63
CA GLU A 348 -0.54 -5.84 19.51
C GLU A 348 -0.06 -7.12 20.22
N ALA A 349 1.24 -7.43 20.14
CA ALA A 349 1.87 -8.49 20.92
C ALA A 349 3.31 -8.15 21.33
N ARG A 350 3.57 -8.14 22.64
CA ARG A 350 4.82 -7.64 23.24
C ARG A 350 6.03 -8.55 22.99
N ASP A 351 5.81 -9.80 22.64
CA ASP A 351 6.80 -10.83 22.33
C ASP A 351 7.36 -10.72 20.90
N ARG A 352 6.88 -9.75 20.11
CA ARG A 352 7.33 -9.50 18.74
C ARG A 352 8.58 -8.62 18.67
N GLY A 353 9.20 -8.64 17.50
CA GLY A 353 10.35 -7.80 17.17
C GLY A 353 10.23 -7.17 15.79
N VAL A 354 11.22 -6.36 15.42
CA VAL A 354 11.31 -5.71 14.11
C VAL A 354 12.74 -5.58 13.61
N GLN A 355 12.88 -5.45 12.29
CA GLN A 355 14.09 -5.05 11.58
C GLN A 355 13.75 -4.05 10.48
N ILE A 356 14.69 -3.18 10.11
CA ILE A 356 14.57 -2.32 8.92
C ILE A 356 15.43 -2.93 7.82
N GLY A 357 14.80 -3.29 6.70
CA GLY A 357 15.45 -3.74 5.48
C GLY A 357 15.56 -2.60 4.47
N PHE A 358 16.64 -2.55 3.71
CA PHE A 358 16.79 -1.58 2.63
C PHE A 358 17.77 -2.06 1.57
N ARG A 359 17.66 -1.49 0.38
CA ARG A 359 18.61 -1.69 -0.73
C ARG A 359 18.97 -0.34 -1.30
N LEU A 360 20.25 -0.14 -1.59
CA LEU A 360 20.77 1.11 -2.14
C LEU A 360 21.53 0.83 -3.44
N PHE A 361 21.13 1.50 -4.52
CA PHE A 361 21.75 1.38 -5.84
C PHE A 361 21.92 -0.10 -6.28
N ASP A 362 22.80 -0.41 -7.22
CA ASP A 362 23.04 -1.76 -7.79
C ASP A 362 23.52 -2.84 -6.77
N CYS A 363 23.35 -2.63 -5.45
CA CYS A 363 23.52 -3.68 -4.45
C CYS A 363 22.54 -4.84 -4.71
N SER A 364 23.07 -6.02 -5.01
CA SER A 364 22.28 -7.23 -5.32
C SER A 364 21.46 -7.75 -4.13
N HIS A 365 21.98 -7.58 -2.91
CA HIS A 365 21.36 -8.09 -1.69
C HIS A 365 20.84 -6.97 -0.78
N PRO A 366 19.68 -7.18 -0.13
CA PRO A 366 19.19 -6.26 0.88
C PRO A 366 20.10 -6.26 2.12
N LEU A 367 20.19 -5.11 2.76
CA LEU A 367 20.81 -4.92 4.06
C LEU A 367 19.72 -4.78 5.12
N TYR A 368 20.00 -5.30 6.31
CA TYR A 368 19.07 -5.26 7.45
C TYR A 368 19.74 -4.66 8.68
N SER A 369 18.98 -3.86 9.43
CA SER A 369 19.34 -3.47 10.79
C SER A 369 19.35 -4.69 11.72
N PRO A 370 20.02 -4.61 12.89
CA PRO A 370 19.82 -5.58 13.96
C PRO A 370 18.35 -5.71 14.35
N ALA A 371 17.96 -6.91 14.76
CA ALA A 371 16.62 -7.17 15.27
C ALA A 371 16.44 -6.51 16.65
N VAL A 372 15.32 -5.82 16.82
CA VAL A 372 14.92 -5.25 18.11
C VAL A 372 13.60 -5.86 18.55
N TRP A 373 13.58 -6.41 19.76
CA TRP A 373 12.43 -7.13 20.31
C TRP A 373 11.84 -6.39 21.50
N HIS A 374 10.53 -6.58 21.71
CA HIS A 374 9.82 -6.16 22.93
C HIS A 374 9.81 -4.66 23.24
N ASN A 375 10.16 -3.82 22.27
CA ASN A 375 10.23 -2.38 22.43
C ASN A 375 9.39 -1.67 21.35
N VAL A 376 8.40 -0.89 21.78
CA VAL A 376 7.51 -0.12 20.89
C VAL A 376 8.20 1.12 20.31
N ASN A 377 9.23 1.64 21.00
CA ASN A 377 10.00 2.82 20.58
C ASN A 377 11.52 2.52 20.61
N PRO A 378 12.01 1.60 19.76
CA PRO A 378 13.40 1.19 19.80
C PRO A 378 14.35 2.29 19.29
N LEU A 379 15.45 2.48 20.02
CA LEU A 379 16.65 3.11 19.49
C LEU A 379 17.34 2.09 18.58
N LEU A 380 17.49 2.43 17.31
CA LEU A 380 18.12 1.56 16.32
C LEU A 380 19.63 1.80 16.26
N ASP A 381 20.06 3.07 16.31
CA ASP A 381 21.45 3.53 16.18
C ASP A 381 22.24 2.75 15.11
N HIS A 382 21.60 2.51 13.97
CA HIS A 382 22.16 1.71 12.90
C HIS A 382 22.72 2.61 11.81
N ARG A 383 24.03 2.52 11.59
CA ARG A 383 24.76 3.35 10.63
C ARG A 383 25.42 2.50 9.56
N VAL A 384 25.19 2.85 8.30
CA VAL A 384 25.83 2.19 7.15
C VAL A 384 26.52 3.24 6.29
N HIS A 385 27.80 3.02 6.01
CA HIS A 385 28.64 3.92 5.19
C HIS A 385 28.70 3.40 3.77
N PHE A 386 28.32 4.24 2.82
CA PHE A 386 28.42 3.99 1.38
C PHE A 386 29.46 4.91 0.73
N ALA A 387 30.21 4.35 -0.22
CA ALA A 387 31.18 5.09 -1.02
C ALA A 387 31.05 4.76 -2.51
N SER A 388 31.06 5.80 -3.34
CA SER A 388 31.34 5.69 -4.77
C SER A 388 32.71 6.31 -5.02
N LEU A 389 33.67 5.54 -5.53
CA LEU A 389 35.01 6.08 -5.80
C LEU A 389 35.00 7.01 -7.01
N HIS A 390 34.17 6.68 -8.00
CA HIS A 390 33.94 7.47 -9.21
C HIS A 390 32.44 7.51 -9.52
N THR A 391 31.79 8.62 -9.19
CA THR A 391 30.33 8.75 -9.38
C THR A 391 29.99 8.71 -10.88
N SER A 392 29.20 7.72 -11.31
CA SER A 392 28.75 7.59 -12.69
C SER A 392 27.52 8.47 -12.97
N GLN A 393 27.20 8.68 -14.25
CA GLN A 393 25.96 9.39 -14.64
C GLN A 393 24.72 8.66 -14.11
N ARG A 394 24.70 7.32 -14.17
CA ARG A 394 23.57 6.50 -13.68
C ARG A 394 23.39 6.64 -12.18
N LEU A 395 24.48 6.67 -11.41
CA LEU A 395 24.39 6.90 -9.97
C LEU A 395 23.87 8.31 -9.69
N LEU A 396 24.34 9.33 -10.41
CA LEU A 396 23.83 10.69 -10.27
C LEU A 396 22.32 10.77 -10.57
N ASP A 397 21.88 10.18 -11.68
CA ASP A 397 20.46 10.12 -12.06
C ASP A 397 19.62 9.39 -11.00
N TYR A 398 20.15 8.30 -10.45
CA TYR A 398 19.52 7.55 -9.34
C TYR A 398 19.37 8.43 -8.09
N LEU A 399 20.44 9.10 -7.66
CA LEU A 399 20.38 10.02 -6.51
C LEU A 399 19.33 11.12 -6.72
N GLN A 400 19.19 11.64 -7.94
CA GLN A 400 18.26 12.74 -8.23
C GLN A 400 16.79 12.33 -8.36
N SER A 401 16.50 11.07 -8.65
CA SER A 401 15.16 10.63 -9.05
C SER A 401 14.60 9.46 -8.24
N SER A 402 15.37 8.92 -7.29
CA SER A 402 15.00 7.75 -6.51
C SER A 402 15.12 7.98 -5.01
N ALA A 403 14.38 7.19 -4.24
CA ALA A 403 14.48 7.06 -2.81
C ALA A 403 15.14 5.74 -2.42
N VAL A 404 15.70 5.69 -1.22
CA VAL A 404 15.92 4.42 -0.53
C VAL A 404 14.59 4.02 0.08
N VAL A 405 14.12 2.83 -0.28
CA VAL A 405 12.94 2.24 0.35
C VAL A 405 13.39 1.56 1.64
N LEU A 406 12.88 2.05 2.76
CA LEU A 406 13.09 1.53 4.10
C LEU A 406 11.89 0.63 4.43
N GLU A 407 12.11 -0.68 4.45
CA GLU A 407 11.09 -1.70 4.68
C GLU A 407 11.07 -2.09 6.16
N LEU A 408 9.93 -1.95 6.82
CA LEU A 408 9.73 -2.41 8.20
C LEU A 408 9.31 -3.88 8.19
N TRP A 409 10.20 -4.74 8.68
CA TRP A 409 9.97 -6.17 8.80
C TRP A 409 9.60 -6.53 10.23
N GLY A 410 8.49 -7.23 10.41
CA GLY A 410 8.00 -7.76 11.67
C GLY A 410 8.48 -9.18 11.94
N LEU A 411 8.97 -9.41 13.15
CA LEU A 411 9.42 -10.69 13.67
C LEU A 411 8.46 -11.22 14.73
N GLN A 412 8.38 -12.55 14.85
CA GLN A 412 7.54 -13.29 15.77
C GLN A 412 8.36 -14.37 16.46
N GLU A 413 7.94 -14.81 17.64
CA GLU A 413 8.61 -15.91 18.33
C GLU A 413 8.73 -17.15 17.42
N GLY A 414 9.96 -17.63 17.24
CA GLY A 414 10.29 -18.74 16.35
C GLY A 414 10.71 -18.36 14.93
N CYS A 415 10.61 -17.08 14.54
CA CYS A 415 11.20 -16.60 13.29
C CYS A 415 12.72 -16.53 13.40
N THR A 416 13.41 -16.76 12.29
CA THR A 416 14.82 -16.40 12.13
C THR A 416 14.95 -14.94 11.71
N ASP A 417 15.89 -14.23 12.33
CA ASP A 417 16.23 -12.86 11.93
C ASP A 417 16.64 -12.81 10.45
N LEU A 418 16.33 -11.70 9.79
CA LEU A 418 16.77 -11.41 8.44
C LEU A 418 18.27 -11.09 8.46
N VAL A 419 19.03 -11.74 7.58
CA VAL A 419 20.48 -11.62 7.52
C VAL A 419 20.90 -10.95 6.21
N SER A 420 21.76 -9.94 6.33
CA SER A 420 22.40 -9.29 5.19
C SER A 420 23.39 -10.25 4.53
N SER A 421 23.15 -10.65 3.28
CA SER A 421 24.16 -11.38 2.51
C SER A 421 25.20 -10.40 1.97
N LEU A 422 26.47 -10.64 2.30
CA LEU A 422 27.60 -9.88 1.78
C LEU A 422 28.22 -10.55 0.54
N GLU A 423 27.60 -11.61 0.03
CA GLU A 423 28.09 -12.32 -1.15
C GLU A 423 28.05 -11.41 -2.39
N GLY A 424 29.18 -11.25 -3.08
CA GLY A 424 29.29 -10.37 -4.24
C GLY A 424 29.30 -8.86 -3.93
N VAL A 425 29.16 -8.46 -2.65
CA VAL A 425 29.21 -7.04 -2.23
C VAL A 425 30.66 -6.59 -2.08
N ARG A 426 31.01 -5.46 -2.72
CA ARG A 426 32.34 -4.86 -2.56
C ARG A 426 32.37 -4.00 -1.30
N MET A 427 33.32 -4.27 -0.41
CA MET A 427 33.52 -3.50 0.81
C MET A 427 35.00 -3.17 1.03
N THR A 428 35.29 -2.04 1.68
CA THR A 428 36.64 -1.75 2.18
C THR A 428 36.94 -2.54 3.45
N ALA A 429 38.21 -2.56 3.89
CA ALA A 429 38.61 -3.22 5.13
C ALA A 429 37.95 -2.62 6.38
N GLU A 430 37.54 -1.35 6.29
CA GLU A 430 36.84 -0.59 7.32
C GLU A 430 35.31 -0.79 7.32
N GLY A 431 34.80 -1.68 6.46
CA GLY A 431 33.38 -2.00 6.38
C GLY A 431 32.53 -1.03 5.55
N ILE A 432 33.16 -0.21 4.70
CA ILE A 432 32.45 0.74 3.83
C ILE A 432 31.94 0.02 2.58
N PHE A 433 30.66 0.15 2.28
CA PHE A 433 30.02 -0.45 1.11
C PHE A 433 30.35 0.35 -0.16
N ILE A 434 30.91 -0.31 -1.17
CA ILE A 434 31.26 0.33 -2.44
C ILE A 434 30.09 0.19 -3.42
N ILE A 435 29.46 1.32 -3.77
CA ILE A 435 28.36 1.41 -4.73
C ILE A 435 28.88 1.85 -6.10
N GLU A 436 29.48 0.90 -6.82
CA GLU A 436 29.94 1.09 -8.20
C GLU A 436 29.09 0.27 -9.17
N GLU A 437 29.00 0.75 -10.41
CA GLU A 437 28.35 0.01 -11.48
C GLU A 437 29.15 -1.27 -11.78
N ALA A 438 28.50 -2.43 -11.74
CA ALA A 438 29.14 -3.68 -12.10
C ALA A 438 29.54 -3.62 -13.58
N GLY A 439 30.83 -3.76 -13.88
CA GLY A 439 31.29 -4.02 -15.25
C GLY A 439 30.64 -5.29 -15.82
N PRO A 440 30.61 -5.49 -17.15
CA PRO A 440 29.96 -6.64 -17.74
C PRO A 440 30.60 -7.95 -17.23
N ALA A 441 29.92 -8.61 -16.30
CA ALA A 441 30.27 -9.94 -15.86
C ALA A 441 29.79 -10.93 -16.94
N ASN A 442 30.69 -11.79 -17.41
CA ASN A 442 30.37 -12.88 -18.35
C ASN A 442 29.20 -13.71 -17.80
N PRO A 443 28.06 -13.82 -18.51
CA PRO A 443 26.95 -14.63 -18.03
C PRO A 443 27.26 -16.11 -18.25
N ALA A 444 27.10 -16.90 -17.19
CA ALA A 444 26.97 -18.35 -17.29
C ALA A 444 25.68 -18.71 -18.07
N PRO A 445 25.65 -19.84 -18.79
CA PRO A 445 24.58 -20.15 -19.73
C PRO A 445 23.36 -20.71 -19.01
N VAL A 446 22.22 -20.00 -19.07
CA VAL A 446 20.90 -20.56 -18.76
C VAL A 446 19.89 -20.04 -19.80
N ASP A 447 18.98 -20.94 -20.22
CA ASP A 447 18.20 -21.00 -21.47
C ASP A 447 17.76 -19.67 -22.12
N SER A 448 18.27 -19.45 -23.34
CA SER A 448 18.33 -18.16 -24.05
C SER A 448 17.50 -18.12 -25.34
N ALA A 449 16.26 -18.61 -25.33
CA ALA A 449 15.42 -18.55 -26.55
C ALA A 449 14.37 -17.43 -26.47
N GLU A 450 13.59 -17.35 -25.39
CA GLU A 450 12.51 -16.34 -25.26
C GLU A 450 13.04 -14.98 -24.80
N ILE A 451 13.95 -14.97 -23.81
CA ILE A 451 14.57 -13.74 -23.29
C ILE A 451 15.44 -13.07 -24.36
N SER A 452 16.11 -13.86 -25.22
CA SER A 452 16.97 -13.32 -26.28
C SER A 452 16.19 -12.61 -27.39
N CYS A 453 14.94 -12.98 -27.66
CA CYS A 453 14.08 -12.25 -28.61
C CYS A 453 13.64 -10.89 -28.05
N SER A 454 13.18 -10.85 -26.79
CA SER A 454 12.77 -9.60 -26.14
C SER A 454 13.95 -8.66 -25.89
N VAL A 455 15.12 -9.17 -25.50
CA VAL A 455 16.34 -8.37 -25.33
C VAL A 455 16.83 -7.82 -26.67
N ARG A 456 16.75 -8.59 -27.76
CA ARG A 456 17.16 -8.13 -29.09
C ARG A 456 16.21 -7.07 -29.65
N ALA A 457 14.90 -7.19 -29.39
CA ALA A 457 13.91 -6.17 -29.73
C ALA A 457 14.17 -4.86 -28.97
N LEU A 458 14.40 -4.93 -27.65
CA LEU A 458 14.72 -3.75 -26.84
C LEU A 458 16.07 -3.12 -27.20
N GLN A 459 17.04 -3.92 -27.66
CA GLN A 459 18.31 -3.41 -28.19
C GLN A 459 18.12 -2.65 -29.50
N GLN A 460 17.27 -3.16 -30.41
CA GLN A 460 16.91 -2.44 -31.64
C GLN A 460 16.21 -1.12 -31.34
N ASP A 461 15.22 -1.11 -30.45
CA ASP A 461 14.51 0.11 -30.05
C ASP A 461 15.47 1.15 -29.43
N MET A 462 16.44 0.69 -28.63
CA MET A 462 17.46 1.55 -28.05
C MET A 462 18.41 2.12 -29.13
N GLU A 463 18.76 1.35 -30.15
CA GLU A 463 19.58 1.81 -31.28
C GLU A 463 18.83 2.86 -32.12
N GLU A 464 17.53 2.66 -32.35
CA GLU A 464 16.66 3.60 -33.04
C GLU A 464 16.53 4.91 -32.25
N LEU A 465 16.28 4.83 -30.94
CA LEU A 465 16.23 6.01 -30.08
C LEU A 465 17.55 6.80 -30.07
N LYS A 466 18.69 6.11 -30.06
CA LYS A 466 20.02 6.75 -30.16
C LYS A 466 20.20 7.47 -31.50
N SER A 467 19.73 6.87 -32.59
CA SER A 467 19.76 7.48 -33.93
C SER A 467 18.88 8.73 -34.01
N VAL A 468 17.66 8.68 -33.47
CA VAL A 468 16.74 9.82 -33.39
C VAL A 468 17.33 10.94 -32.52
N ASN A 469 17.91 10.60 -31.36
CA ASN A 469 18.51 11.59 -30.45
C ASN A 469 19.76 12.25 -31.07
N SER A 470 20.57 11.50 -31.82
CA SER A 470 21.69 12.05 -32.60
C SER A 470 21.22 13.05 -33.65
N SER A 471 20.10 12.77 -34.32
CA SER A 471 19.50 13.64 -35.34
C SER A 471 18.94 14.93 -34.71
N LEU A 472 18.20 14.81 -33.60
CA LEU A 472 17.67 15.95 -32.84
C LEU A 472 18.78 16.85 -32.25
N ARG A 473 19.92 16.28 -31.87
CA ARG A 473 21.08 17.05 -31.40
C ARG A 473 21.73 17.86 -32.52
N LYS A 474 21.81 17.31 -33.73
CA LYS A 474 22.30 18.05 -34.92
C LYS A 474 21.35 19.18 -35.29
N GLU A 475 20.05 18.93 -35.28
CA GLU A 475 19.04 19.96 -35.54
C GLU A 475 19.08 21.08 -34.47
N ASN A 476 19.21 20.72 -33.19
CA ASN A 476 19.43 21.69 -32.11
C ASN A 476 20.71 22.51 -32.29
N HIS A 477 21.78 21.91 -32.81
CA HIS A 477 23.03 22.62 -33.07
C HIS A 477 22.86 23.67 -34.17
N ILE A 478 22.20 23.30 -35.27
CA ILE A 478 21.89 24.19 -36.39
C ILE A 478 21.00 25.35 -35.93
N LEU A 479 19.96 25.06 -35.14
CA LEU A 479 19.06 26.09 -34.59
C LEU A 479 19.80 27.05 -33.65
N ARG A 480 20.76 26.54 -32.86
CA ARG A 480 21.62 27.37 -31.99
C ARG A 480 22.58 28.25 -32.80
N GLU A 481 23.13 27.76 -33.90
CA GLU A 481 23.98 28.57 -34.78
C GLU A 481 23.17 29.67 -35.49
N GLN A 482 21.96 29.37 -35.97
CA GLN A 482 21.06 30.35 -36.55
C GLN A 482 20.66 31.44 -35.53
N LEU A 483 20.42 31.06 -34.28
CA LEU A 483 20.13 31.99 -33.19
C LEU A 483 21.34 32.88 -32.83
N ASN A 484 22.55 32.33 -32.88
CA ASN A 484 23.78 33.07 -32.58
C ASN A 484 24.19 34.00 -33.73
N ALA A 485 23.96 33.62 -34.98
CA ALA A 485 24.16 34.47 -36.16
C ALA A 485 23.23 35.69 -36.14
N ALA A 486 21.99 35.52 -35.67
CA ALA A 486 21.05 36.63 -35.43
C ALA A 486 21.49 37.57 -34.28
N ARG A 487 22.37 37.11 -33.37
CA ARG A 487 22.76 37.84 -32.16
C ARG A 487 24.03 38.67 -32.30
N ASN A 488 24.89 38.37 -33.27
CA ASN A 488 26.21 39.01 -33.42
C ASN A 488 26.24 40.19 -34.44
N GLY A 489 25.08 40.72 -34.84
CA GLY A 489 24.97 41.87 -35.75
C GLY A 489 25.15 43.27 -35.13
N GLY A 490 25.77 43.42 -33.96
CA GLY A 490 25.93 44.72 -33.29
C GLY A 490 27.30 44.87 -32.60
N GLU A 491 28.04 45.91 -32.96
CA GLU A 491 29.45 46.16 -32.62
C GLU A 491 29.76 46.46 -31.14
N GLY A 492 30.95 46.00 -30.69
CA GLY A 492 32.01 46.84 -30.10
C GLY A 492 31.93 47.38 -28.66
N VAL A 493 32.96 47.04 -27.84
CA VAL A 493 33.82 47.93 -26.99
C VAL A 493 34.25 47.27 -25.65
N ARG A 494 35.55 47.37 -25.36
CA ARG A 494 36.29 46.87 -24.18
C ARG A 494 36.02 47.65 -22.88
N GLY A 495 35.92 46.91 -21.76
CA GLY A 495 36.63 47.15 -20.49
C GLY A 495 36.06 48.11 -19.43
N ARG A 496 35.48 47.56 -18.33
CA ARG A 496 35.62 48.09 -16.94
C ARG A 496 34.91 47.20 -15.89
N SER A 497 35.61 46.93 -14.78
CA SER A 497 35.14 46.45 -13.45
C SER A 497 34.02 45.39 -13.43
N VAL A 498 34.36 44.14 -13.13
CA VAL A 498 33.40 43.01 -13.05
C VAL A 498 32.43 43.23 -11.88
N ARG A 499 31.32 43.92 -12.14
CA ARG A 499 30.10 43.78 -11.32
C ARG A 499 29.56 42.35 -11.49
N PRO A 500 28.98 41.73 -10.45
CA PRO A 500 28.40 40.40 -10.56
C PRO A 500 27.44 40.29 -11.75
N SER A 501 27.43 39.13 -12.43
CA SER A 501 26.46 38.87 -13.49
C SER A 501 25.04 38.85 -12.90
N CYS A 502 24.03 39.14 -13.73
CA CYS A 502 22.63 39.01 -13.32
C CYS A 502 22.31 37.59 -12.83
N ASP A 503 22.99 36.58 -13.37
CA ASP A 503 22.84 35.18 -12.96
C ASP A 503 23.46 34.92 -11.58
N ALA A 504 24.59 35.57 -11.25
CA ALA A 504 25.19 35.51 -9.91
C ALA A 504 24.37 36.29 -8.86
N GLU A 505 23.71 37.39 -9.24
CA GLU A 505 22.74 38.09 -8.39
C GLU A 505 21.50 37.25 -8.15
N PHE A 506 20.99 36.59 -9.19
CA PHE A 506 19.84 35.69 -9.10
C PHE A 506 20.13 34.47 -8.21
N GLY A 507 21.31 33.85 -8.36
CA GLY A 507 21.75 32.76 -7.49
C GLY A 507 21.85 33.19 -6.01
N ARG A 508 22.29 34.41 -5.72
CA ARG A 508 22.31 34.94 -4.35
C ARG A 508 20.91 35.17 -3.79
N SER A 509 20.00 35.74 -4.57
CA SER A 509 18.60 35.93 -4.14
C SER A 509 17.88 34.60 -3.91
N LEU A 510 18.14 33.58 -4.74
CA LEU A 510 17.64 32.22 -4.49
C LEU A 510 18.24 31.60 -3.22
N LYS A 511 19.54 31.79 -2.95
CA LYS A 511 20.17 31.31 -1.72
C LYS A 511 19.50 31.90 -0.46
N VAL A 512 19.24 33.21 -0.47
CA VAL A 512 18.54 33.89 0.62
C VAL A 512 17.09 33.39 0.77
N PHE A 513 16.39 33.16 -0.34
CA PHE A 513 15.04 32.60 -0.33
C PHE A 513 14.98 31.19 0.26
N TYR A 514 15.84 30.27 -0.19
CA TYR A 514 15.87 28.89 0.32
C TYR A 514 16.30 28.83 1.80
N HIS A 515 17.19 29.73 2.23
CA HIS A 515 17.52 29.88 3.65
C HIS A 515 16.28 30.33 4.47
N SER A 516 15.54 31.34 4.00
CA SER A 516 14.30 31.78 4.65
C SER A 516 13.24 30.66 4.69
N MET A 517 13.12 29.87 3.62
CA MET A 517 12.20 28.74 3.57
C MET A 517 12.55 27.62 4.55
N THR A 518 13.79 27.53 5.03
CA THR A 518 14.17 26.58 6.08
C THR A 518 13.52 26.96 7.42
N SER A 519 13.46 28.26 7.75
CA SER A 519 12.74 28.78 8.92
C SER A 519 11.23 28.58 8.78
N VAL A 520 10.66 28.92 7.61
CA VAL A 520 9.24 28.73 7.30
C VAL A 520 8.83 27.26 7.37
N ARG A 521 9.67 26.35 6.87
CA ARG A 521 9.48 24.89 7.00
C ARG A 521 9.52 24.43 8.46
N GLY A 522 10.44 24.97 9.27
CA GLY A 522 10.51 24.68 10.71
C GLY A 522 9.24 25.13 11.46
N GLN A 523 8.66 26.27 11.10
CA GLN A 523 7.38 26.73 11.66
C GLN A 523 6.20 25.85 11.22
N LEU A 524 6.16 25.44 9.95
CA LEU A 524 5.15 24.50 9.46
C LEU A 524 5.22 23.14 10.19
N GLN A 525 6.43 22.66 10.49
CA GLN A 525 6.62 21.45 11.29
C GLN A 525 6.14 21.64 12.73
N ARG A 526 6.36 22.81 13.35
CA ARG A 526 5.81 23.13 14.69
C ARG A 526 4.28 23.14 14.67
N LEU A 527 3.66 23.72 13.64
CA LEU A 527 2.21 23.67 13.43
C LEU A 527 1.69 22.23 13.31
N ARG A 528 2.35 21.38 12.53
CA ARG A 528 1.96 19.96 12.37
C ARG A 528 2.16 19.13 13.65
N ARG A 529 3.11 19.51 14.52
CA ARG A 529 3.41 18.82 15.79
C ARG A 529 2.51 19.24 16.94
N HIS A 530 1.85 20.39 16.86
CA HIS A 530 1.08 20.94 17.97
C HIS A 530 -0.32 20.31 18.01
N ARG A 531 -0.56 19.43 18.99
CA ARG A 531 -1.86 18.79 19.24
C ARG A 531 -2.40 19.19 20.61
N PRO A 532 -3.73 19.27 20.78
CA PRO A 532 -4.30 19.54 22.09
C PRO A 532 -4.06 18.34 23.01
N SER A 533 -3.87 18.60 24.30
CA SER A 533 -3.75 17.53 25.30
C SER A 533 -5.08 16.77 25.41
N GLU A 534 -5.02 15.45 25.54
CA GLU A 534 -6.21 14.59 25.59
C GLU A 534 -7.13 14.88 26.80
N ASP A 535 -6.58 15.48 27.87
CA ASP A 535 -7.30 15.86 29.11
C ASP A 535 -7.75 17.35 29.15
N SER A 536 -7.79 18.06 28.01
CA SER A 536 -8.08 19.51 28.00
C SER A 536 -9.57 19.83 28.16
N ASP A 537 -9.92 20.73 29.09
CA ASP A 537 -11.27 21.30 29.18
C ASP A 537 -11.57 22.30 28.03
N LEU A 538 -12.83 22.71 27.86
CA LEU A 538 -13.28 23.69 26.85
C LEU A 538 -12.45 25.00 26.81
N LEU A 539 -11.96 25.47 27.96
CA LEU A 539 -11.10 26.65 28.04
C LEU A 539 -9.70 26.37 27.46
N GLY A 540 -9.16 25.17 27.69
CA GLY A 540 -7.89 24.70 27.13
C GLY A 540 -7.95 24.53 25.61
N PHE A 541 -9.05 24.01 25.08
CA PHE A 541 -9.27 23.95 23.63
C PHE A 541 -9.34 25.34 22.99
N ARG A 542 -9.95 26.31 23.65
CA ARG A 542 -10.02 27.69 23.13
C ARG A 542 -8.65 28.35 23.06
N LEU A 543 -7.83 28.18 24.11
CA LEU A 543 -6.44 28.67 24.13
C LEU A 543 -5.58 28.00 23.06
N PHE A 544 -5.74 26.68 22.87
CA PHE A 544 -5.07 25.94 21.79
C PHE A 544 -5.45 26.48 20.40
N VAL A 545 -6.74 26.73 20.16
CA VAL A 545 -7.20 27.29 18.87
C VAL A 545 -6.66 28.71 18.65
N ASP A 546 -6.62 29.55 19.69
CA ASP A 546 -6.05 30.90 19.59
C ASP A 546 -4.55 30.86 19.32
N GLU A 547 -3.80 29.96 19.97
CA GLU A 547 -2.36 29.76 19.75
C GLU A 547 -2.05 29.19 18.36
N GLN A 548 -2.83 28.21 17.89
CA GLN A 548 -2.76 27.70 16.52
C GLN A 548 -3.04 28.78 15.48
N SER A 549 -4.03 29.63 15.73
CA SER A 549 -4.38 30.74 14.85
C SER A 549 -3.25 31.78 14.76
N HIS A 550 -2.53 32.02 15.86
CA HIS A 550 -1.35 32.89 15.88
C HIS A 550 -0.19 32.29 15.08
N LEU A 551 0.13 31.02 15.32
CA LEU A 551 1.20 30.32 14.61
C LEU A 551 0.94 30.21 13.10
N LEU A 552 -0.30 30.00 12.68
CA LEU A 552 -0.71 30.01 11.27
C LEU A 552 -0.53 31.38 10.63
N ARG A 553 -0.83 32.46 11.36
CA ARG A 553 -0.64 33.83 10.90
C ARG A 553 0.84 34.15 10.73
N ASP A 554 1.66 33.83 11.72
CA ASP A 554 3.11 34.04 11.67
C ASP A 554 3.75 33.28 10.50
N PHE A 555 3.35 32.01 10.31
CA PHE A 555 3.78 31.20 9.17
C PHE A 555 3.41 31.85 7.82
N SER A 556 2.16 32.31 7.70
CA SER A 556 1.66 32.96 6.49
C SER A 556 2.42 34.25 6.20
N GLU A 557 2.65 35.10 7.21
CA GLU A 557 3.38 36.36 7.06
C GLU A 557 4.85 36.14 6.65
N GLN A 558 5.53 35.16 7.25
CA GLN A 558 6.92 34.84 6.89
C GLN A 558 7.05 34.23 5.49
N LEU A 559 6.10 33.37 5.09
CA LEU A 559 6.05 32.83 3.74
C LEU A 559 5.81 33.94 2.71
N GLU A 560 4.83 34.81 2.98
CA GLU A 560 4.51 35.94 2.11
C GLU A 560 5.69 36.91 1.99
N GLN A 561 6.35 37.22 3.11
CA GLN A 561 7.55 38.06 3.13
C GLN A 561 8.68 37.45 2.29
N SER A 562 8.97 36.15 2.46
CA SER A 562 10.01 35.43 1.72
C SER A 562 9.76 35.45 0.21
N VAL A 563 8.51 35.21 -0.20
CA VAL A 563 8.09 35.24 -1.61
C VAL A 563 8.10 36.66 -2.16
N SER A 564 7.67 37.65 -1.38
CA SER A 564 7.66 39.06 -1.79
C SER A 564 9.07 39.60 -2.00
N THR A 565 10.00 39.31 -1.10
CA THR A 565 11.42 39.66 -1.24
C THR A 565 12.03 39.04 -2.49
N LEU A 566 11.79 37.75 -2.74
CA LEU A 566 12.28 37.10 -3.96
C LEU A 566 11.67 37.75 -5.21
N LYS A 567 10.37 38.03 -5.23
CA LYS A 567 9.71 38.73 -6.35
C LYS A 567 10.33 40.11 -6.61
N GLN A 568 10.62 40.88 -5.57
CA GLN A 568 11.24 42.20 -5.69
C GLN A 568 12.67 42.10 -6.23
N ASP A 569 13.47 41.17 -5.71
CA ASP A 569 14.83 40.91 -6.17
C ASP A 569 14.87 40.49 -7.63
N VAL A 570 14.00 39.55 -8.03
CA VAL A 570 13.90 39.10 -9.42
C VAL A 570 13.43 40.24 -10.33
N ALA A 571 12.45 41.05 -9.90
CA ALA A 571 12.02 42.22 -10.67
C ALA A 571 13.15 43.23 -10.84
N ALA A 572 13.97 43.48 -9.81
CA ALA A 572 15.12 44.37 -9.88
C ALA A 572 16.21 43.82 -10.82
N ILE A 573 16.50 42.51 -10.75
CA ILE A 573 17.47 41.84 -11.63
C ILE A 573 16.99 41.89 -13.09
N VAL A 574 15.70 41.64 -13.34
CA VAL A 574 15.10 41.70 -14.68
C VAL A 574 15.14 43.12 -15.24
N ARG A 575 14.84 44.15 -14.42
CA ARG A 575 14.97 45.56 -14.85
C ARG A 575 16.41 45.90 -15.23
N ARG A 576 17.39 45.56 -14.39
CA ARG A 576 18.82 45.77 -14.71
C ARG A 576 19.27 44.99 -15.95
N LYS A 577 18.77 43.77 -16.14
CA LYS A 577 19.06 42.96 -17.33
C LYS A 577 18.51 43.62 -18.58
N ARG A 578 17.29 44.16 -18.52
CA ARG A 578 16.66 44.93 -19.61
C ARG A 578 17.42 46.22 -19.93
N GLU A 579 17.80 46.98 -18.91
CA GLU A 579 18.63 48.19 -19.04
C GLU A 579 19.99 47.90 -19.68
N ARG A 580 20.63 46.77 -19.34
CA ARG A 580 21.90 46.32 -19.96
C ARG A 580 21.74 45.81 -21.39
N SER A 581 20.57 45.30 -21.76
CA SER A 581 20.29 44.83 -23.12
C SER A 581 19.89 45.93 -24.11
N GLY A 582 19.79 47.19 -23.68
CA GLY A 582 19.54 48.34 -24.57
C GLY A 582 18.13 48.41 -25.19
N ILE A 583 17.15 47.68 -24.63
CA ILE A 583 15.78 47.66 -25.15
C ILE A 583 14.98 48.80 -24.50
N TRP A 584 15.19 50.02 -24.99
CA TRP A 584 14.23 51.11 -24.88
C TRP A 584 13.99 51.73 -26.26
N SER A 585 12.86 51.35 -26.84
CA SER A 585 12.00 52.19 -27.67
C SER A 585 10.57 51.74 -27.42
#